data_AF-A0A954JR50-F1
#
_entry.id   AF-A0A954JR50-F1
#
_cell.length_a   1.000
_cell.length_b   1.000
_cell.length_c   1.000
_cell.angle_alpha   90.00
_cell.angle_beta   90.00
_cell.angle_gamma   90.00
#
_symmetry.space_group_name_H-M   'P 1'
#
loop_
_entity.id
_entity.type
_entity.pdbx_description
1 polymer ?
#
loop_
_entity_poly.entity_id
_entity_poly.type
_entity_poly.pdbx_seq_one_letter_code
_entity_poly.pdbx_strand_id
1 'polypeptide(L)' 'PAYYKKQPENMGVSVRTPRYRYTEWREFNTGKIIARELYDHSRDPEENSNIIEHPTDQAEFEKAVQLLETQFPRKPAGKD' A
#
# COMPACT_ATOMS: atom_id res chain seq x y z
N PRO A 1 -27.33 4.87 -5.98
CA PRO A 1 -25.98 4.76 -5.38
C PRO A 1 -25.63 6.04 -4.60
N ALA A 2 -25.09 5.92 -3.40
CA ALA A 2 -24.59 7.07 -2.64
C ALA A 2 -23.22 7.46 -3.22
N TYR A 3 -23.17 8.51 -4.02
CA TYR A 3 -21.91 9.05 -4.51
C TYR A 3 -21.37 10.04 -3.48
N TYR A 4 -20.22 9.72 -2.89
CA TYR A 4 -19.49 10.63 -2.01
C TYR A 4 -19.03 11.82 -2.86
N LYS A 5 -19.55 13.03 -2.60
CA LYS A 5 -19.33 14.23 -3.43
C LYS A 5 -18.10 15.05 -3.04
N LYS A 6 -17.34 14.62 -2.03
CA LYS A 6 -16.14 15.31 -1.53
C LYS A 6 -14.88 14.54 -1.90
N GLN A 7 -13.75 15.23 -1.98
CA GLN A 7 -12.46 14.56 -2.10
C GLN A 7 -12.25 13.67 -0.87
N PRO A 8 -11.71 12.45 -1.03
CA PRO A 8 -11.45 11.57 0.11
C PRO A 8 -10.31 12.16 0.94
N GLU A 9 -10.32 11.90 2.25
CA GLU A 9 -9.21 12.30 3.12
C GLU A 9 -7.96 11.44 2.85
N ASN A 10 -8.17 10.16 2.54
CA ASN A 10 -7.10 9.18 2.32
C ASN A 10 -7.37 8.35 1.06
N MET A 11 -6.29 7.86 0.43
CA MET A 11 -6.35 6.93 -0.69
C MET A 11 -5.43 5.73 -0.44
N GLY A 12 -5.99 4.54 -0.57
CA GLY A 12 -5.23 3.28 -0.56
C GLY A 12 -4.77 2.95 -1.98
N VAL A 13 -3.48 2.62 -2.13
CA VAL A 13 -2.94 2.04 -3.35
C VAL A 13 -2.30 0.70 -3.02
N SER A 14 -2.54 -0.32 -3.86
CA SER A 14 -2.00 -1.65 -3.67
C SER A 14 -1.29 -2.17 -4.91
N VAL A 15 -0.30 -3.04 -4.70
CA VAL A 15 0.25 -3.92 -5.74
C VAL A 15 0.27 -5.36 -5.25
N ARG A 16 0.34 -6.29 -6.19
CA ARG A 16 0.42 -7.72 -5.91
C ARG A 16 1.62 -8.31 -6.66
N THR A 17 2.48 -9.01 -5.94
CA THR A 17 3.47 -9.92 -6.50
C THR A 17 2.92 -11.35 -6.45
N PRO A 18 3.62 -12.37 -6.97
CA PRO A 18 3.18 -13.76 -6.80
C PRO A 18 2.96 -14.17 -5.33
N ARG A 19 3.68 -13.54 -4.38
CA ARG A 19 3.62 -13.88 -2.95
C ARG A 19 2.90 -12.85 -2.11
N TYR A 20 3.13 -11.57 -2.34
CA TYR A 20 2.66 -10.51 -1.45
C TYR A 20 1.60 -9.63 -2.08
N ARG A 21 0.64 -9.18 -1.26
CA ARG A 21 -0.06 -7.93 -1.48
C ARG A 21 0.52 -6.87 -0.57
N TYR A 22 0.95 -5.75 -1.15
CA TYR A 22 1.43 -4.58 -0.41
C TYR A 22 0.50 -3.40 -0.66
N THR A 23 0.07 -2.72 0.41
CA THR A 23 -0.80 -1.54 0.36
C THR A 23 -0.15 -0.38 1.09
N GLU A 24 -0.23 0.81 0.50
CA GLU A 24 0.02 2.08 1.20
C GLU A 24 -1.28 2.87 1.30
N TRP A 25 -1.61 3.29 2.51
CA TRP A 25 -2.62 4.32 2.75
C TRP A 25 -1.93 5.66 2.81
N ARG A 26 -2.35 6.58 1.94
CA ARG A 26 -1.76 7.92 1.81
C ARG A 26 -2.81 8.97 2.07
N GLU A 27 -2.45 10.03 2.77
CA GLU A 27 -3.28 11.23 2.83
C GLU A 27 -3.45 11.78 1.42
N PHE A 28 -4.69 12.08 1.01
CA PHE A 28 -5.02 12.36 -0.38
C PHE A 28 -4.31 13.61 -0.92
N ASN A 29 -4.23 14.66 -0.10
CA ASN A 29 -3.67 15.95 -0.49
C ASN A 29 -2.15 15.90 -0.55
N THR A 30 -1.48 15.52 0.54
CA THR A 30 -0.01 15.55 0.61
C THR A 30 0.66 14.31 0.05
N GLY A 31 -0.05 13.18 -0.04
CA GLY A 31 0.55 11.88 -0.37
C GLY A 31 1.36 11.26 0.77
N LYS A 32 1.35 11.87 1.97
CA LYS A 32 2.02 11.32 3.16
C LYS A 32 1.47 9.93 3.47
N ILE A 33 2.35 8.96 3.66
CA ILE A 33 1.96 7.62 4.09
C ILE A 33 1.49 7.67 5.54
N ILE A 34 0.28 7.19 5.79
CA ILE A 34 -0.33 7.14 7.12
C ILE A 34 -0.44 5.71 7.66
N ALA A 35 -0.48 4.70 6.77
CA ALA A 35 -0.45 3.29 7.15
C ALA A 35 0.09 2.45 6.00
N ARG A 36 0.56 1.25 6.34
CA ARG A 36 1.04 0.23 5.40
C ARG A 36 0.51 -1.13 5.80
N GLU A 37 0.27 -1.97 4.80
CA GLU A 37 -0.17 -3.34 4.99
C GLU A 37 0.63 -4.26 4.08
N LEU A 38 0.97 -5.44 4.60
CA LEU A 38 1.62 -6.51 3.85
C LEU A 38 0.95 -7.84 4.18
N TYR A 39 0.47 -8.54 3.16
CA TYR A 39 -0.18 -9.86 3.31
C TYR A 39 0.55 -10.91 2.49
N ASP A 40 0.92 -12.03 3.13
CA ASP A 40 1.50 -13.21 2.47
C ASP A 40 0.41 -14.11 1.92
N HIS A 41 -0.01 -13.86 0.68
CA HIS A 41 -1.06 -14.63 0.03
C HIS A 41 -0.75 -16.11 -0.16
N SER A 42 0.53 -16.51 -0.09
CA SER A 42 0.90 -17.92 -0.18
C SER A 42 0.60 -18.72 1.09
N ARG A 43 0.57 -18.04 2.24
CA ARG A 43 0.33 -18.64 3.57
C ARG A 43 -1.01 -18.22 4.17
N ASP A 44 -1.53 -17.08 3.74
CA ASP A 44 -2.78 -16.48 4.18
C ASP A 44 -3.58 -15.98 2.97
N PRO A 45 -4.22 -16.90 2.21
CA PRO A 45 -4.97 -16.53 1.00
C PRO A 45 -6.13 -15.56 1.25
N GLU A 46 -6.61 -15.52 2.50
CA GLU A 46 -7.74 -14.68 2.94
C GLU A 46 -7.29 -13.29 3.46
N GLU A 47 -5.98 -13.01 3.53
CA GLU A 47 -5.42 -11.71 3.96
C GLU A 47 -5.85 -11.31 5.40
N ASN A 48 -5.94 -12.27 6.30
CA ASN A 48 -6.35 -12.04 7.68
C ASN A 48 -5.25 -11.42 8.56
N SER A 49 -3.97 -11.57 8.18
CA SER A 49 -2.82 -11.17 9.00
C SER A 49 -1.93 -10.15 8.30
N ASN A 50 -1.94 -8.91 8.78
CA ASN A 50 -0.98 -7.89 8.34
C ASN A 50 0.39 -8.18 8.98
N ILE A 51 1.38 -8.48 8.15
CA ILE A 51 2.76 -8.84 8.56
C ILE A 51 3.77 -7.73 8.25
N ILE A 52 3.33 -6.47 8.10
CA ILE A 52 4.20 -5.34 7.71
C ILE A 52 5.42 -5.15 8.62
N GLU A 53 5.27 -5.37 9.93
CA GLU A 53 6.37 -5.24 10.92
C GLU A 53 7.36 -6.41 10.84
N HIS A 54 6.92 -7.56 10.32
CA HIS A 54 7.69 -8.79 10.25
C HIS A 54 7.53 -9.50 8.90
N PRO A 55 8.02 -8.90 7.79
CA PRO A 55 7.99 -9.55 6.48
C PRO A 55 8.71 -10.88 6.53
N THR A 56 8.08 -11.93 6.02
CA THR A 56 8.69 -13.27 6.04
C THR A 56 9.67 -13.52 4.89
N ASP A 57 9.81 -12.54 4.00
CA ASP A 57 10.75 -12.48 2.90
C ASP A 57 11.02 -11.02 2.59
N GLN A 58 12.11 -10.51 3.14
CA GLN A 58 12.47 -9.10 3.05
C GLN A 58 12.74 -8.66 1.61
N ALA A 59 13.37 -9.52 0.79
CA ALA A 59 13.70 -9.20 -0.59
C ALA A 59 12.44 -9.11 -1.46
N GLU A 60 11.48 -10.02 -1.28
CA GLU A 60 10.22 -9.97 -2.01
C GLU A 60 9.33 -8.80 -1.55
N PHE A 61 9.38 -8.44 -0.27
CA PHE A 61 8.74 -7.22 0.24
C PHE A 61 9.32 -5.96 -0.43
N GLU A 62 10.64 -5.83 -0.50
CA GLU A 62 11.29 -4.67 -1.14
C GLU A 62 10.91 -4.55 -2.62
N LYS A 63 10.80 -5.67 -3.35
CA LYS A 63 10.28 -5.66 -4.73
C LYS A 63 8.83 -5.15 -4.79
N ALA A 64 7.98 -5.56 -3.86
CA ALA A 64 6.61 -5.06 -3.80
C ALA A 64 6.57 -3.54 -3.54
N VAL A 65 7.44 -3.02 -2.67
CA VAL A 65 7.57 -1.57 -2.42
C VAL A 65 8.02 -0.84 -3.68
N GLN A 66 9.05 -1.35 -4.38
CA GLN A 66 9.55 -0.75 -5.63
C GLN A 66 8.49 -0.78 -6.74
N LEU A 67 7.75 -1.88 -6.85
CA LEU A 67 6.65 -2.02 -7.81
C LEU A 67 5.54 -1.00 -7.53
N LEU A 68 5.17 -0.82 -6.25
CA LEU A 68 4.18 0.16 -5.85
C LEU A 68 4.65 1.59 -6.14
N GLU A 69 5.89 1.94 -5.83
CA GLU A 69 6.47 3.25 -6.15
C GLU A 69 6.50 3.50 -7.66
N THR A 70 6.79 2.48 -8.47
CA THR A 70 6.82 2.60 -9.92
C THR A 70 5.43 2.85 -10.51
N GLN A 71 4.40 2.15 -10.02
CA GLN A 71 3.03 2.28 -10.53
C GLN A 71 2.29 3.49 -9.93
N PHE A 72 2.57 3.80 -8.66
CA PHE A 72 1.96 4.86 -7.89
C PHE A 72 3.05 5.71 -7.21
N PRO A 73 3.80 6.53 -7.96
CA PRO A 73 4.86 7.37 -7.40
C PRO A 73 4.38 8.20 -6.22
N ARG A 74 5.19 8.27 -5.17
CA ARG A 74 4.88 9.13 -4.02
C ARG A 74 5.00 10.60 -4.43
N LYS A 75 4.10 11.44 -3.91
CA LYS A 75 4.26 12.89 -4.07
C LYS A 75 5.54 13.31 -3.33
N PRO A 76 6.40 14.16 -3.91
CA PRO A 76 7.53 14.71 -3.19
C PRO A 76 7.00 15.48 -1.97
N ALA A 77 7.59 15.25 -0.80
CA ALA A 77 7.21 15.96 0.41
C ALA A 77 7.42 17.48 0.21
N GLY A 78 6.34 18.26 0.31
CA GLY A 78 6.42 19.72 0.39
C GLY A 78 6.30 20.51 -0.93
N LYS A 79 5.37 20.16 -1.82
CA LYS A 79 4.86 21.15 -2.80
C LYS A 79 3.34 21.27 -2.67
N ASP A 80 2.94 22.09 -1.70
CA ASP A 80 1.71 22.87 -1.79
C ASP A 80 1.95 24.06 -2.74
#